data_AF-A0A349BNF5-F1
#
_entry.id   AF-A0A349BNF5-F1
#
_cell.length_a   1.000
_cell.length_b   1.000
_cell.length_c   1.000
_cell.angle_alpha   90.00
_cell.angle_beta   90.00
_cell.angle_gamma   90.00
#
_symmetry.space_group_name_H-M   'P 1'
#
loop_
_entity.id
_entity.type
_entity.pdbx_description
1 polymer ?
#
loop_
_entity_poly.entity_id
_entity_poly.type
_entity_poly.pdbx_seq_one_letter_code
_entity_poly.pdbx_strand_id
1 'polypeptide(L)'
;MKTLSPDTNKDIESFHIRLIRKASLQKRLAMINSLISTTRRLSWLGICERYPEDSLDKRIERFIVLLYDNKTIAKRIVELLAHRKYISQFPFKDKNP
;
A
#
# COMPACT_ATOMS: atom_id res chain seq x y z
N MET A 1 16.98 16.46 -19.17
CA MET A 1 16.58 15.70 -17.96
C MET A 1 15.11 15.97 -17.68
N LYS A 2 14.30 14.94 -17.41
CA LYS A 2 12.93 15.15 -16.90
C LYS A 2 13.04 15.68 -15.48
N THR A 3 12.40 16.81 -15.20
CA THR A 3 12.21 17.36 -13.85
C THR A 3 11.30 16.43 -13.06
N LEU A 4 11.71 16.06 -11.84
CA LEU A 4 10.99 15.16 -10.94
C LEU A 4 9.69 15.79 -10.39
N SER A 5 9.66 17.12 -10.24
CA SER A 5 8.45 17.88 -9.91
C SER A 5 8.60 19.33 -10.39
N PRO A 6 7.57 19.95 -10.99
CA PRO A 6 7.61 21.36 -11.37
C PRO A 6 7.75 22.31 -10.17
N ASP A 7 7.37 21.86 -8.96
CA ASP A 7 7.41 22.66 -7.73
C ASP A 7 8.74 22.60 -6.98
N THR A 8 9.71 21.84 -7.49
CA THR A 8 11.03 21.67 -6.86
C THR A 8 12.07 22.51 -7.61
N ASN A 9 12.83 23.33 -6.87
CA ASN A 9 13.99 24.02 -7.44
C ASN A 9 14.99 23.00 -8.04
N LYS A 10 15.44 23.24 -9.28
CA LYS A 10 16.33 22.34 -10.04
C LYS A 10 17.63 22.00 -9.31
N ASP A 11 18.19 22.92 -8.53
CA ASP A 11 19.43 22.70 -7.78
C ASP A 11 19.21 21.73 -6.62
N ILE A 12 18.06 21.85 -5.95
CA ILE A 12 17.64 20.95 -4.87
C ILE A 12 17.38 19.55 -5.44
N GLU A 13 16.68 19.48 -6.57
CA GLU A 13 16.44 18.21 -7.27
C GLU A 13 17.76 17.52 -7.62
N SER A 14 18.70 18.26 -8.21
CA SER A 14 20.02 17.76 -8.61
C SER A 14 20.85 17.31 -7.40
N PHE A 15 20.77 18.05 -6.30
CA PHE A 15 21.40 17.71 -5.04
C PHE A 15 20.85 16.39 -4.48
N HIS A 16 19.53 16.21 -4.42
CA HIS A 16 18.90 14.98 -3.95
C HIS A 16 19.25 13.77 -4.82
N ILE A 17 19.18 13.91 -6.15
CA ILE A 17 19.58 12.83 -7.08
C ILE A 17 21.02 12.40 -6.81
N ARG A 18 21.93 13.37 -6.61
CA ARG A 18 23.33 13.09 -6.30
C ARG A 18 23.50 12.34 -4.98
N LEU A 19 22.78 12.73 -3.93
CA LEU A 19 22.81 12.03 -2.63
C LEU A 19 22.30 10.59 -2.76
N ILE A 20 21.19 10.38 -3.46
CA ILE A 20 20.60 9.05 -3.68
C ILE A 20 21.57 8.15 -4.44
N ARG A 21 22.24 8.67 -5.48
CA ARG A 21 23.22 7.92 -6.29
C ARG A 21 24.48 7.55 -5.50
N LYS A 22 24.88 8.36 -4.52
CA LYS A 22 26.00 8.06 -3.63
C LYS A 22 25.65 7.03 -2.54
N ALA A 23 24.37 6.80 -2.27
CA ALA A 23 23.95 5.82 -1.28
C ALA A 23 24.21 4.38 -1.75
N SER A 24 24.56 3.49 -0.81
CA SER A 24 24.70 2.07 -1.10
C SER A 24 23.39 1.47 -1.65
N LEU A 25 23.49 0.35 -2.36
CA LEU A 25 22.31 -0.34 -2.89
C LEU A 25 21.32 -0.68 -1.77
N GLN A 26 21.82 -1.16 -0.63
CA GLN A 26 20.99 -1.49 0.53
C GLN A 26 20.22 -0.27 1.04
N LYS A 27 20.88 0.89 1.15
CA LYS A 27 20.23 2.14 1.58
C LYS A 27 19.16 2.59 0.59
N ARG A 28 19.41 2.46 -0.72
CA ARG A 28 18.41 2.78 -1.75
C ARG A 28 17.17 1.89 -1.65
N LEU A 29 17.36 0.58 -1.50
CA LEU A 29 16.24 -0.36 -1.32
C LEU A 29 15.45 -0.07 -0.03
N ALA A 30 16.14 0.24 1.07
CA ALA A 30 15.48 0.62 2.31
C ALA A 30 14.62 1.88 2.16
N MET A 31 15.13 2.91 1.46
CA MET A 31 14.35 4.13 1.17
C MET A 31 13.12 3.83 0.34
N ILE A 32 13.23 3.00 -0.71
CA ILE A 32 12.10 2.61 -1.57
C ILE A 32 11.04 1.87 -0.73
N ASN A 33 11.45 0.92 0.10
CA ASN A 33 10.52 0.18 0.96
C ASN A 33 9.80 1.12 1.96
N SER A 34 10.53 2.07 2.54
CA SER A 34 9.95 3.08 3.43
C SER A 34 8.92 3.96 2.71
N LEU A 35 9.24 4.41 1.49
CA LEU A 35 8.35 5.20 0.66
C LEU A 35 7.08 4.41 0.28
N ILE A 36 7.22 3.17 -0.15
CA ILE A 36 6.08 2.29 -0.49
C ILE A 36 5.17 2.11 0.74
N SER A 37 5.75 1.79 1.89
CA SER A 37 5.00 1.60 3.15
C SER A 37 4.24 2.86 3.55
N THR A 38 4.93 4.00 3.54
CA THR A 38 4.34 5.31 3.88
C THR A 38 3.22 5.68 2.92
N THR A 39 3.44 5.52 1.62
CA THR A 39 2.43 5.83 0.60
C THR A 39 1.20 4.95 0.75
N ARG A 40 1.37 3.65 0.98
CA ARG A 40 0.25 2.72 1.25
C ARG A 40 -0.54 3.12 2.50
N ARG A 41 0.15 3.48 3.59
CA ARG A 41 -0.49 3.94 4.82
C ARG A 41 -1.30 5.21 4.60
N LEU A 42 -0.74 6.21 3.94
CA LEU A 42 -1.42 7.47 3.65
C LEU A 42 -2.62 7.26 2.72
N SER A 43 -2.47 6.43 1.69
CA SER A 43 -3.57 6.05 0.80
C SER A 43 -4.71 5.37 1.56
N TRP A 44 -4.40 4.45 2.49
CA TRP A 44 -5.40 3.81 3.34
C TRP A 44 -6.13 4.83 4.23
N LEU A 45 -5.40 5.68 4.93
CA LEU A 45 -5.98 6.73 5.77
C LEU A 45 -6.90 7.66 4.96
N GLY A 46 -6.43 8.12 3.80
CA GLY A 46 -7.24 8.96 2.92
C GLY A 46 -8.50 8.27 2.39
N ILE A 47 -8.48 6.94 2.18
CA ILE A 47 -9.70 6.19 1.84
C ILE A 47 -10.66 6.14 3.03
N CYS A 48 -10.16 5.86 4.23
CA CYS A 48 -10.97 5.84 5.44
C CYS A 48 -11.62 7.20 5.73
N GLU A 49 -10.90 8.30 5.54
CA GLU A 49 -11.40 9.66 5.74
C GLU A 49 -12.41 10.07 4.67
N ARG A 50 -12.20 9.70 3.39
CA ARG A 50 -13.12 10.06 2.30
C ARG A 50 -14.40 9.22 2.28
N TYR A 51 -14.38 8.00 2.83
CA TYR A 51 -15.49 7.06 2.81
C TYR A 51 -15.77 6.48 4.21
N PRO A 52 -16.15 7.31 5.19
CA PRO A 52 -16.38 6.84 6.57
C PRO A 52 -17.56 5.87 6.66
N GLU A 53 -18.58 6.07 5.84
CA GLU A 53 -19.81 5.25 5.81
C GLU A 53 -19.63 3.89 5.12
N ASP A 54 -18.54 3.71 4.38
CA ASP A 54 -18.27 2.44 3.71
C ASP A 54 -17.88 1.38 4.75
N SER A 55 -18.38 0.16 4.56
CA SER A 55 -17.91 -1.00 5.30
C SER A 55 -16.40 -1.19 5.11
N LEU A 56 -15.76 -1.90 6.05
CA LEU A 56 -14.34 -2.20 5.95
C LEU A 56 -13.99 -2.89 4.62
N ASP A 57 -14.83 -3.82 4.17
CA ASP A 57 -14.65 -4.58 2.93
C ASP A 57 -14.65 -3.68 1.69
N LYS A 58 -15.59 -2.72 1.61
CA LYS A 58 -15.63 -1.74 0.52
C LYS A 58 -14.40 -0.84 0.53
N ARG A 59 -13.94 -0.41 1.70
CA ARG A 59 -12.70 0.37 1.82
C ARG A 59 -11.47 -0.43 1.39
N ILE A 60 -11.39 -1.72 1.74
CA ILE A 60 -10.34 -2.62 1.26
C ILE A 60 -10.40 -2.77 -0.26
N GLU A 61 -11.59 -3.00 -0.84
CA GLU A 61 -11.75 -3.12 -2.29
C GLU A 61 -11.23 -1.86 -3.01
N ARG A 62 -11.65 -0.66 -2.55
CA ARG A 62 -11.16 0.62 -3.08
C ARG A 62 -9.65 0.77 -2.95
N PHE A 63 -9.08 0.34 -1.82
CA PHE A 63 -7.64 0.41 -1.60
C PHE A 63 -6.86 -0.49 -2.55
N ILE A 64 -7.32 -1.72 -2.79
CA ILE A 64 -6.67 -2.62 -3.75
C ILE A 64 -6.83 -2.10 -5.18
N VAL A 65 -8.01 -1.58 -5.55
CA VAL A 65 -8.19 -0.94 -6.86
C VAL A 65 -7.23 0.24 -7.03
N LEU A 66 -7.06 1.09 -6.01
CA LEU A 66 -6.11 2.20 -6.07
C LEU A 66 -4.66 1.74 -6.28
N LEU A 67 -4.26 0.62 -5.69
CA LEU A 67 -2.88 0.13 -5.77
C LEU A 67 -2.55 -0.60 -7.07
N TYR A 68 -3.52 -1.28 -7.68
CA TYR A 68 -3.29 -2.22 -8.77
C TYR A 68 -4.17 -1.99 -10.01
N ASP A 69 -5.07 -1.03 -9.95
CA ASP A 69 -6.06 -0.70 -11.00
C ASP A 69 -6.85 -1.93 -11.49
N ASN A 70 -7.14 -2.86 -10.58
CA ASN A 70 -7.77 -4.14 -10.92
C ASN A 70 -8.88 -4.51 -9.92
N LYS A 71 -10.13 -4.37 -10.38
CA LYS A 71 -11.33 -4.69 -9.59
C LYS A 71 -11.50 -6.17 -9.31
N THR A 72 -11.09 -7.04 -10.23
CA THR A 72 -11.21 -8.50 -10.06
C THR A 72 -10.29 -8.97 -8.93
N ILE A 73 -9.06 -8.48 -8.90
CA ILE A 73 -8.12 -8.77 -7.80
C ILE A 73 -8.65 -8.23 -6.48
N ALA A 74 -9.20 -7.01 -6.48
CA ALA A 74 -9.77 -6.38 -5.28
C ALA A 74 -10.87 -7.23 -4.63
N LYS A 75 -11.85 -7.68 -5.42
CA LYS A 75 -12.94 -8.54 -4.93
C LYS A 75 -12.41 -9.85 -4.34
N ARG A 76 -11.49 -10.51 -5.06
CA ARG A 76 -10.91 -11.78 -4.61
C ARG A 76 -10.13 -11.64 -3.31
N ILE A 77 -9.41 -10.52 -3.12
CA ILE A 77 -8.70 -10.25 -1.86
C ILE A 77 -9.69 -10.06 -0.71
N VAL A 78 -10.78 -9.32 -0.92
CA VAL A 78 -11.82 -9.14 0.10
C VAL A 78 -12.43 -10.49 0.50
N GLU A 79 -12.78 -11.33 -0.47
CA GLU A 79 -13.29 -12.70 -0.23
C GLU A 79 -12.30 -13.55 0.59
N LEU A 80 -11.01 -13.52 0.24
CA LEU A 80 -9.97 -14.26 0.96
C LEU A 80 -9.80 -13.77 2.41
N LEU A 81 -9.85 -12.45 2.62
CA LEU A 81 -9.75 -11.86 3.96
C LEU A 81 -10.98 -12.20 4.82
N ALA A 82 -12.17 -12.18 4.22
CA ALA A 82 -13.40 -12.60 4.88
C ALA A 82 -13.34 -14.08 5.29
N HIS A 83 -12.89 -14.96 4.39
CA HIS A 83 -12.69 -16.38 4.69
C HIS A 83 -11.66 -16.61 5.80
N ARG A 84 -10.54 -15.89 5.79
CA ARG A 84 -9.51 -16.02 6.83
C ARG A 84 -10.03 -15.60 8.20
N LYS A 85 -10.83 -14.53 8.26
CA LYS A 85 -11.47 -14.07 9.50
C LYS A 85 -12.47 -15.11 10.02
N TYR A 86 -13.23 -15.73 9.13
CA TYR A 86 -14.16 -16.81 9.47
C TYR A 86 -13.45 -18.03 10.06
N ILE A 87 -12.37 -18.50 9.43
CA ILE A 87 -11.57 -19.64 9.93
C ILE A 87 -10.93 -19.32 11.29
N SER A 88 -10.46 -18.08 11.50
CA SER A 88 -9.90 -17.67 12.80
C SER A 88 -10.93 -17.58 13.93
N GLN A 89 -12.23 -17.42 13.60
CA GLN A 89 -13.33 -17.37 14.57
C GLN A 89 -13.90 -18.76 14.87
N PHE A 90 -13.65 -19.75 14.01
CA PHE A 90 -14.02 -21.14 14.21
C PHE A 90 -12.78 -22.04 14.02
N PRO A 91 -11.86 -22.09 15.01
CA PRO A 91 -10.78 -23.06 14.95
C PRO A 91 -11.43 -24.45 14.92
N PHE A 92 -11.21 -25.19 13.84
CA PHE A 92 -11.63 -26.58 13.73
C PHE A 92 -11.21 -27.30 15.02
N LYS A 93 -12.19 -27.70 15.85
CA LYS A 93 -11.98 -28.73 16.85
C LYS A 93 -11.78 -30.00 16.05
N ASP A 94 -10.52 -30.36 15.84
CA ASP A 94 -10.17 -31.69 15.38
C ASP A 94 -10.79 -32.70 16.36
N LYS A 95 -11.93 -33.26 15.94
CA LYS A 95 -12.42 -34.52 16.48
C LYS A 95 -11.53 -35.59 15.85
N ASN A 96 -10.42 -35.91 16.50
CA ASN A 96 -9.77 -37.19 16.25
C ASN A 96 -10.67 -38.29 16.84
N PRO A 97 -11.00 -39.34 16.07
CA PRO A 97 -11.64 -40.55 16.58
C PRO A 97 -10.73 -41.31 17.54
#